data_AF-A0A1I1ZEA5-F1
#
_entry.id   AF-A0A1I1ZEA5-F1
#
_cell.length_a   1.000
_cell.length_b   1.000
_cell.length_c   1.000
_cell.angle_alpha   90.00
_cell.angle_beta   90.00
_cell.angle_gamma   90.00
#
_symmetry.space_group_name_H-M   'P 1'
#
loop_
_entity.id
_entity.type
_entity.pdbx_description
1 polymer ?
#
loop_
_entity_poly.entity_id
_entity_poly.type
_entity_poly.pdbx_seq_one_letter_code
_entity_poly.pdbx_strand_id
1 'polypeptide(L)'
;MHSDALRLALRQGLQAAQMLAGRLGVSQPTISRAFAVLGDKVLRLGAGRSIQYVLIGNTDMHTGNLSFISEHGRPYALAPAYDMTPMAFAPRSGGGLPAAVPHPVIQPDVPSRIWHGAVPLARGYLAALRGASGFSDRFAACVDALEAHMDTAAARIARLA
;
A
#
# COMPACT_ATOMS: atom_id res chain seq x y z
N MET A 1 13.30 -21.47 -5.13
CA MET A 1 13.89 -21.57 -3.79
C MET A 1 14.57 -20.26 -3.37
N HIS A 2 15.66 -19.81 -4.01
CA HIS A 2 16.31 -18.53 -3.64
C HIS A 2 15.55 -17.26 -4.08
N SER A 3 14.71 -17.35 -5.12
CA SER A 3 13.82 -16.28 -5.60
C SER A 3 12.77 -15.87 -4.57
N ASP A 4 12.23 -16.82 -3.80
CA ASP A 4 11.17 -16.57 -2.82
C ASP A 4 11.73 -15.91 -1.55
N ALA A 5 12.89 -16.38 -1.08
CA ALA A 5 13.63 -15.76 0.01
C ALA A 5 14.10 -14.34 -0.34
N LEU A 6 14.56 -14.13 -1.58
CA LEU A 6 14.92 -12.81 -2.10
C LEU A 6 13.71 -11.88 -2.19
N ARG A 7 12.56 -12.38 -2.68
CA ARG A 7 11.30 -11.64 -2.71
C ARG A 7 10.86 -11.23 -1.31
N LEU A 8 10.97 -12.11 -0.32
CA LEU A 8 10.61 -11.83 1.07
C LEU A 8 11.52 -10.76 1.68
N ALA A 9 12.83 -10.85 1.46
CA ALA A 9 13.79 -9.86 1.96
C ALA A 9 13.55 -8.45 1.36
N LEU A 10 13.17 -8.37 0.09
CA LEU A 10 12.82 -7.12 -0.58
C LEU A 10 11.48 -6.52 -0.11
N ARG A 11 10.66 -7.25 0.66
CA ARG A 11 9.44 -6.67 1.28
C ARG A 11 9.76 -5.63 2.35
N GLN A 12 11.01 -5.55 2.80
CA GLN A 12 11.46 -4.57 3.80
C GLN A 12 11.88 -3.22 3.18
N GLY A 13 11.65 -3.03 1.88
CA GLY A 13 11.96 -1.81 1.15
C GLY A 13 13.21 -1.93 0.27
N LEU A 14 13.82 -0.80 -0.06
CA LEU A 14 15.03 -0.73 -0.89
C LEU A 14 16.20 -1.46 -0.20
N GLN A 15 16.87 -2.36 -0.91
CA GLN A 15 18.01 -3.12 -0.39
C GLN A 15 19.12 -3.25 -1.43
N ALA A 16 20.38 -3.22 -0.99
CA ALA A 16 21.53 -3.48 -1.86
C ALA A 16 21.74 -4.99 -2.07
N ALA A 17 22.21 -5.40 -3.26
CA ALA A 17 22.46 -6.82 -3.56
C ALA A 17 23.45 -7.49 -2.60
N GLN A 18 24.48 -6.78 -2.13
CA GLN A 18 25.47 -7.29 -1.18
C GLN A 18 24.85 -7.55 0.20
N MET A 19 23.96 -6.67 0.66
CA MET A 19 23.22 -6.87 1.90
C MET A 19 22.29 -8.08 1.81
N LEU A 20 21.62 -8.26 0.67
CA LEU A 20 20.75 -9.41 0.41
C LEU A 20 21.56 -10.72 0.36
N ALA A 21 22.71 -10.72 -0.29
CA ALA A 21 23.62 -11.86 -0.33
C ALA A 21 24.10 -12.27 1.08
N GLY A 22 24.56 -11.29 1.87
CA GLY A 22 25.03 -11.52 3.24
C GLY A 22 23.91 -12.03 4.16
N ARG A 23 22.72 -11.43 4.09
CA ARG A 23 21.55 -11.85 4.90
C ARG A 23 21.05 -13.25 4.55
N LEU A 24 21.08 -13.60 3.27
CA LEU A 24 20.58 -14.88 2.78
C LEU A 24 21.66 -15.98 2.81
N GLY A 25 22.90 -15.66 3.15
CA GLY A 25 24.01 -16.62 3.17
C GLY A 25 24.36 -17.19 1.80
N VAL A 26 24.13 -16.42 0.72
CA VAL A 26 24.33 -16.88 -0.67
C VAL A 26 25.34 -16.02 -1.42
N SER A 27 25.92 -16.60 -2.47
CA SER A 27 26.85 -15.88 -3.34
C SER A 27 26.15 -14.84 -4.23
N GLN A 28 26.89 -13.82 -4.64
CA GLN A 28 26.38 -12.79 -5.56
C GLN A 28 25.86 -13.36 -6.89
N PRO A 29 26.49 -14.36 -7.54
CA PRO A 29 25.95 -14.99 -8.73
C PRO A 29 24.57 -15.64 -8.50
N THR A 30 24.31 -16.18 -7.31
CA THR A 30 23.00 -16.74 -6.95
C THR A 30 21.93 -15.65 -6.81
N ILE A 31 22.27 -14.51 -6.23
CA ILE A 31 21.38 -13.32 -6.19
C ILE A 31 21.08 -12.81 -7.60
N SER A 32 22.11 -12.72 -8.46
CA SER A 32 21.94 -12.28 -9.86
C SER A 32 20.97 -13.18 -10.63
N ARG A 33 21.13 -14.51 -10.52
CA ARG A 33 20.20 -15.48 -11.11
C ARG A 33 18.79 -15.36 -10.53
N ALA A 34 18.67 -15.16 -9.22
CA ALA A 34 17.37 -14.98 -8.58
C ALA A 34 16.66 -13.70 -9.02
N PHE A 35 17.38 -12.60 -9.27
CA PHE A 35 16.82 -11.40 -9.89
C PHE A 35 16.40 -11.63 -11.34
N ALA A 36 17.20 -12.36 -12.13
CA ALA A 36 16.81 -12.72 -13.49
C ALA A 36 15.49 -13.54 -13.52
N VAL A 37 15.29 -14.42 -12.54
CA VAL A 37 14.02 -15.15 -12.36
C VAL A 37 12.86 -14.24 -11.95
N LEU A 38 13.11 -13.22 -11.13
CA LEU A 38 12.10 -12.25 -10.72
C LEU A 38 11.76 -11.23 -11.84
N GLY A 39 12.69 -10.99 -12.76
CA GLY A 39 12.48 -10.21 -13.97
C GLY A 39 11.93 -8.81 -13.73
N ASP A 40 10.83 -8.51 -14.40
CA ASP A 40 10.06 -7.26 -14.36
C ASP A 40 9.31 -7.02 -13.04
N LYS A 41 9.56 -7.83 -12.00
CA LYS A 41 8.99 -7.63 -10.65
C LYS A 41 9.94 -6.91 -9.71
N VAL A 42 11.16 -6.58 -10.16
CA VAL A 42 12.19 -5.90 -9.35
C VAL A 42 12.70 -4.65 -10.08
N LEU A 43 12.56 -3.49 -9.44
CA LEU A 43 13.17 -2.25 -9.89
C LEU A 43 14.62 -2.24 -9.47
N ARG A 44 15.45 -1.76 -10.38
CA ARG A 44 16.85 -1.44 -10.14
C ARG A 44 16.98 0.08 -10.14
N LEU A 45 17.30 0.64 -8.99
CA LEU A 45 17.38 2.09 -8.76
C LEU A 45 18.83 2.49 -8.47
N GLY A 46 19.32 3.54 -9.11
CA GLY A 46 20.72 4.01 -9.01
C GLY A 46 21.66 3.43 -10.10
N ALA A 47 22.96 3.72 -9.99
CA ALA A 47 23.96 3.38 -11.00
C ALA A 47 25.27 2.83 -10.40
N GLY A 48 25.93 1.91 -11.09
CA GLY A 48 27.21 1.34 -10.64
C GLY A 48 27.10 0.68 -9.25
N ARG A 49 27.89 1.13 -8.29
CA ARG A 49 27.94 0.53 -6.94
C ARG A 49 26.80 0.98 -6.02
N SER A 50 26.04 2.02 -6.39
CA SER A 50 24.91 2.54 -5.58
C SER A 50 23.57 1.89 -5.90
N ILE A 51 23.57 0.84 -6.72
CA ILE A 51 22.34 0.18 -7.14
C ILE A 51 21.64 -0.49 -5.95
N GLN A 52 20.37 -0.13 -5.77
CA GLN A 52 19.45 -0.76 -4.84
C GLN A 52 18.30 -1.41 -5.62
N TYR A 53 17.78 -2.47 -5.03
CA TYR A 53 16.69 -3.26 -5.57
C TYR A 53 15.47 -3.11 -4.67
N VAL A 54 14.32 -2.95 -5.30
CA VAL A 54 13.02 -2.96 -4.63
C VAL A 54 12.06 -3.70 -5.54
N LEU A 55 11.02 -4.33 -4.99
CA LEU A 55 9.97 -4.88 -5.84
C LEU A 55 9.31 -3.74 -6.62
N ILE A 56 9.04 -3.94 -7.92
CA ILE A 56 8.17 -3.07 -8.73
C ILE A 56 6.78 -3.19 -8.11
N GLY A 57 6.52 -2.37 -7.09
CA GLY A 57 5.26 -2.26 -6.37
C GLY A 57 4.64 -3.59 -5.95
N ASN A 58 4.88 -4.03 -4.71
CA ASN A 58 3.81 -4.27 -3.73
C ASN A 58 4.28 -5.16 -2.55
N THR A 59 4.14 -4.69 -1.31
CA THR A 59 4.43 -5.48 -0.08
C THR A 59 3.18 -6.03 0.60
N ASP A 60 1.98 -5.78 0.06
CA ASP A 60 0.74 -6.48 0.39
C ASP A 60 -0.17 -6.52 -0.84
N MET A 61 -0.42 -7.71 -1.42
CA MET A 61 -1.37 -7.94 -2.54
C MET A 61 -2.62 -7.07 -2.34
N HIS A 62 -2.80 -5.91 -2.99
CA HIS A 62 -3.37 -5.68 -4.30
C HIS A 62 -3.31 -4.16 -4.58
N THR A 63 -3.19 -3.71 -5.83
CA THR A 63 -3.77 -2.41 -6.19
C THR A 63 -5.24 -2.50 -5.79
N GLY A 64 -5.69 -1.71 -4.81
CA GLY A 64 -6.93 -1.94 -4.04
C GLY A 64 -7.97 -2.86 -4.69
N ASN A 65 -8.36 -3.93 -4.00
CA ASN A 65 -9.26 -4.96 -4.54
C ASN A 65 -10.52 -4.34 -5.15
N LEU A 66 -10.54 -4.25 -6.47
CA LEU A 66 -11.74 -3.96 -7.23
C LEU A 66 -12.39 -5.30 -7.54
N SER A 67 -13.27 -5.74 -6.65
CA SER A 67 -14.05 -6.95 -6.84
C SER A 67 -15.21 -6.66 -7.79
N PHE A 68 -15.56 -7.63 -8.64
CA PHE A 68 -16.69 -7.54 -9.56
C PHE A 68 -17.65 -8.70 -9.34
N ILE A 69 -18.94 -8.48 -9.60
CA ILE A 69 -19.99 -9.50 -9.57
C ILE A 69 -20.26 -9.94 -11.00
N SER A 70 -20.28 -11.27 -11.24
CA SER A 70 -20.44 -11.86 -12.57
C SER A 70 -21.87 -12.31 -12.90
N GLU A 71 -22.81 -12.21 -11.96
CA GLU A 71 -24.19 -12.72 -12.10
C GLU A 71 -24.94 -12.19 -13.33
N HIS A 72 -24.60 -10.99 -13.80
CA HIS A 72 -25.29 -10.34 -14.93
C HIS A 72 -24.53 -10.42 -16.26
N GLY A 73 -23.43 -11.16 -16.34
CA GLY A 73 -22.59 -11.21 -17.53
C GLY A 73 -21.72 -9.96 -17.71
N ARG A 74 -21.28 -9.68 -18.94
CA ARG A 74 -20.41 -8.53 -19.25
C ARG A 74 -21.23 -7.32 -19.73
N PRO A 75 -20.88 -6.08 -19.34
CA PRO A 75 -19.76 -5.72 -18.46
C PRO A 75 -20.04 -6.08 -17.00
N TYR A 76 -19.01 -6.52 -16.28
CA TYR A 76 -19.16 -6.92 -14.88
C TYR A 76 -19.48 -5.72 -13.99
N ALA A 77 -20.42 -5.89 -13.06
CA ALA A 77 -20.76 -4.87 -12.08
C ALA A 77 -19.71 -4.83 -10.97
N LEU A 78 -19.45 -3.64 -10.42
CA LEU A 78 -18.59 -3.51 -9.24
C LEU A 78 -19.25 -4.19 -8.03
N ALA A 79 -18.49 -4.96 -7.26
CA ALA A 79 -18.97 -5.53 -6.01
C ALA A 79 -19.20 -4.40 -4.97
N PRO A 80 -20.30 -4.46 -4.19
CA PRO A 80 -20.52 -3.52 -3.09
C PRO A 80 -19.33 -3.47 -2.14
N ALA A 81 -19.11 -2.34 -1.48
CA ALA A 81 -18.25 -2.31 -0.32
C ALA A 81 -18.85 -3.22 0.76
N TYR A 82 -18.05 -4.13 1.30
CA TYR A 82 -18.39 -5.00 2.43
C TYR A 82 -17.44 -4.69 3.59
N ASP A 83 -17.70 -5.23 4.79
CA ASP A 83 -16.91 -5.01 6.03
C ASP A 83 -15.46 -5.57 5.94
N MET A 84 -14.67 -5.04 5.00
CA MET A 84 -13.22 -5.11 4.99
C MET A 84 -12.74 -3.83 5.62
N THR A 85 -12.08 -3.94 6.75
CA THR A 85 -11.47 -2.76 7.34
C THR A 85 -10.42 -2.19 6.37
N PRO A 86 -10.33 -0.85 6.20
CA PRO A 86 -9.22 -0.25 5.48
C PRO A 86 -7.90 -0.84 6.01
N MET A 87 -6.89 -1.04 5.17
CA MET A 87 -5.66 -1.76 5.60
C MET A 87 -4.99 -1.14 6.83
N ALA A 88 -5.22 0.14 7.10
CA ALA A 88 -4.81 0.81 8.34
C ALA A 88 -5.32 0.12 9.63
N PHE A 89 -6.43 -0.61 9.55
CA PHE A 89 -7.03 -1.40 10.63
C PHE A 89 -6.99 -2.90 10.34
N ALA A 90 -6.15 -3.35 9.41
CA ALA A 90 -5.96 -4.78 9.15
C ALA A 90 -5.36 -5.47 10.40
N PRO A 91 -5.75 -6.73 10.69
CA PRO A 91 -5.15 -7.50 11.78
C PRO A 91 -3.62 -7.53 11.66
N ARG A 92 -2.94 -7.27 12.77
CA ARG A 92 -1.48 -7.47 12.86
C ARG A 92 -1.17 -8.97 12.81
N SER A 93 0.09 -9.33 12.56
CA SER A 93 0.55 -10.73 12.55
C SER A 93 0.23 -11.51 13.84
N GLY A 94 0.02 -10.82 14.97
CA GLY A 94 -0.44 -11.40 16.23
C GLY A 94 -1.97 -11.41 16.44
N GLY A 95 -2.78 -11.14 15.41
CA GLY A 95 -4.24 -11.13 15.46
C GLY A 95 -4.89 -9.87 16.04
N GLY A 96 -4.10 -8.94 16.59
CA GLY A 96 -4.62 -7.68 17.14
C GLY A 96 -5.11 -6.72 16.05
N LEU A 97 -6.31 -6.18 16.23
CA LEU A 97 -6.89 -5.15 15.36
C LEU A 97 -6.38 -3.76 15.80
N PRO A 98 -5.69 -3.00 14.92
CA PRO A 98 -5.36 -1.61 15.20
C PRO A 98 -6.64 -0.79 15.37
N ALA A 99 -6.70 0.02 16.44
CA ALA A 99 -7.81 0.97 16.65
C ALA A 99 -7.53 2.37 16.09
N ALA A 100 -6.32 2.59 15.55
CA ALA A 100 -5.88 3.91 15.10
C ALA A 100 -5.23 3.83 13.71
N VAL A 101 -5.52 4.84 12.89
CA VAL A 101 -4.87 5.05 11.60
C VAL A 101 -3.52 5.74 11.83
N PRO A 102 -2.43 5.32 11.16
CA PRO A 102 -1.15 6.02 11.21
C PRO A 102 -1.27 7.50 10.83
N HIS A 103 -0.36 8.34 11.29
CA HIS A 103 -0.33 9.75 10.89
C HIS A 103 -0.16 9.88 9.36
N PRO A 104 -0.84 10.85 8.73
CA PRO A 104 -0.69 11.09 7.29
C PRO A 104 0.76 11.48 6.97
N VAL A 105 1.31 10.90 5.90
CA VAL A 105 2.63 11.24 5.40
C VAL A 105 2.46 11.97 4.07
N ILE A 106 2.80 13.27 4.06
CA ILE A 106 2.82 14.07 2.84
C ILE A 106 4.19 13.89 2.20
N GLN A 107 4.22 13.21 1.06
CA GLN A 107 5.46 12.94 0.34
C GLN A 107 5.91 14.19 -0.44
N PRO A 108 7.16 14.66 -0.25
CA PRO A 108 7.64 15.92 -0.82
C PRO A 108 7.90 15.86 -2.33
N ASP A 109 8.07 14.66 -2.89
CA ASP A 109 8.25 14.40 -4.32
C ASP A 109 6.93 14.42 -5.11
N VAL A 110 5.79 14.36 -4.42
CA VAL A 110 4.47 14.51 -5.04
C VAL A 110 4.12 16.01 -5.14
N PRO A 111 3.82 16.54 -6.34
CA PRO A 111 3.51 17.96 -6.51
C PRO A 111 2.33 18.43 -5.65
N SER A 112 2.43 19.61 -5.06
CA SER A 112 1.42 20.16 -4.14
C SER A 112 0.01 20.21 -4.75
N ARG A 113 -0.12 20.53 -6.05
CA ARG A 113 -1.42 20.49 -6.76
C ARG A 113 -2.14 19.14 -6.67
N ILE A 114 -1.40 18.03 -6.64
CA ILE A 114 -1.96 16.68 -6.52
C ILE A 114 -2.52 16.47 -5.11
N TRP A 115 -1.78 16.90 -4.09
CA TRP A 115 -2.25 16.88 -2.71
C TRP A 115 -3.50 17.74 -2.52
N HIS A 116 -3.53 18.94 -3.08
CA HIS A 116 -4.70 19.81 -3.04
C HIS A 116 -5.91 19.17 -3.73
N GLY A 117 -5.71 18.52 -4.89
CA GLY A 117 -6.77 17.80 -5.59
C GLY A 117 -7.26 16.55 -4.87
N ALA A 118 -6.42 15.89 -4.06
CA ALA A 118 -6.77 14.70 -3.32
C ALA A 118 -7.72 14.98 -2.14
N VAL A 119 -7.62 16.15 -1.50
CA VAL A 119 -8.46 16.52 -0.35
C VAL A 119 -9.96 16.46 -0.66
N PRO A 120 -10.50 17.13 -1.70
CA PRO A 120 -11.93 17.06 -2.00
C PRO A 120 -12.39 15.65 -2.39
N LEU A 121 -11.54 14.86 -3.05
CA LEU A 121 -11.85 13.45 -3.37
C LEU A 121 -11.99 12.60 -2.09
N ALA A 122 -11.07 12.76 -1.14
CA ALA A 122 -11.13 12.07 0.14
C ALA A 122 -12.38 12.46 0.95
N ARG A 123 -12.76 13.74 0.93
CA ARG A 123 -14.00 14.23 1.56
C ARG A 123 -15.25 13.64 0.91
N GLY A 124 -15.29 13.58 -0.42
CA GLY A 124 -16.39 12.95 -1.15
C GLY A 124 -16.55 11.47 -0.79
N TYR A 125 -15.44 10.74 -0.69
CA TYR A 125 -15.44 9.35 -0.24
C TYR A 125 -15.96 9.19 1.20
N LEU A 126 -15.50 10.01 2.14
CA LEU A 126 -15.96 9.96 3.53
C LEU A 126 -17.45 10.25 3.65
N ALA A 127 -17.97 11.23 2.91
CA ALA A 127 -19.39 11.55 2.88
C ALA A 127 -20.23 10.37 2.34
N ALA A 128 -19.78 9.74 1.25
CA ALA A 128 -20.43 8.55 0.71
C ALA A 128 -20.42 7.38 1.72
N LEU A 129 -19.31 7.21 2.45
CA LEU A 129 -19.16 6.15 3.44
C LEU A 129 -20.08 6.37 4.66
N ARG A 130 -20.21 7.62 5.14
CA ARG A 130 -21.15 8.00 6.23
C ARG A 130 -22.61 7.85 5.82
N GLY A 131 -22.93 8.09 4.55
CA GLY A 131 -24.29 7.96 4.02
C GLY A 131 -24.72 6.52 3.70
N ALA A 132 -23.80 5.56 3.74
CA ALA A 132 -24.09 4.17 3.43
C ALA A 132 -24.71 3.45 4.63
N SER A 133 -25.84 2.78 4.41
CA SER A 133 -26.57 2.03 5.45
C SER A 133 -26.12 0.57 5.61
N GLY A 134 -25.14 0.12 4.81
CA GLY A 134 -24.74 -1.28 4.74
C GLY A 134 -23.65 -1.69 5.74
N PHE A 135 -23.09 -0.75 6.50
CA PHE A 135 -22.01 -1.01 7.44
C PHE A 135 -22.54 -1.43 8.81
N SER A 136 -21.81 -2.30 9.50
CA SER A 136 -22.13 -2.67 10.88
C SER A 136 -21.78 -1.56 11.87
N ASP A 137 -22.48 -1.50 13.01
CA ASP A 137 -22.26 -0.46 14.04
C ASP A 137 -20.79 -0.40 14.52
N ARG A 138 -20.12 -1.56 14.61
CA ARG A 138 -18.71 -1.64 15.01
C ARG A 138 -17.77 -0.92 14.03
N PHE A 139 -18.21 -0.72 12.79
CA PHE A 139 -17.41 -0.05 11.76
C PHE A 139 -17.36 1.47 11.96
N ALA A 140 -18.29 2.06 12.72
CA ALA A 140 -18.34 3.50 12.97
C ALA A 140 -17.01 4.07 13.50
N ALA A 141 -16.35 3.35 14.43
CA ALA A 141 -15.06 3.76 14.98
C ALA A 141 -13.95 3.83 13.91
N CYS A 142 -14.01 2.98 12.87
CA CYS A 142 -13.07 3.05 11.75
C CYS A 142 -13.34 4.30 10.90
N VAL A 143 -14.60 4.66 10.70
CA VAL A 143 -15.00 5.88 9.97
C VAL A 143 -14.52 7.13 10.70
N ASP A 144 -14.74 7.19 12.01
CA ASP A 144 -14.29 8.30 12.86
C ASP A 144 -12.76 8.48 12.79
N ALA A 145 -12.01 7.38 12.85
CA ALA A 145 -10.56 7.41 12.77
C ALA A 145 -10.04 7.80 11.38
N LEU A 146 -10.74 7.43 10.30
CA LEU A 146 -10.45 7.90 8.93
C LEU A 146 -10.69 9.41 8.80
N GLU A 147 -11.77 9.92 9.37
CA GLU A 147 -12.10 11.35 9.36
C GLU A 147 -11.01 12.18 10.05
N ALA A 148 -10.62 11.78 11.26
CA ALA A 148 -9.54 12.45 12.00
C ALA A 148 -8.19 12.43 11.25
N HIS A 149 -7.89 11.33 10.56
CA HIS A 149 -6.71 11.21 9.70
C HIS A 149 -6.76 12.21 8.53
N MET A 150 -7.92 12.29 7.85
CA MET A 150 -8.13 13.21 6.73
C MET A 150 -8.07 14.68 7.17
N ASP A 151 -8.61 15.03 8.33
CA ASP A 151 -8.52 16.37 8.91
C ASP A 151 -7.07 16.79 9.15
N THR A 152 -6.29 15.89 9.77
CA THR A 152 -4.86 16.10 10.02
C THR A 152 -4.10 16.26 8.70
N ALA A 153 -4.42 15.45 7.69
CA ALA A 153 -3.78 15.53 6.37
C ALA A 153 -4.13 16.86 5.68
N ALA A 154 -5.40 17.23 5.65
CA ALA A 154 -5.88 18.45 5.01
C ALA A 154 -5.26 19.70 5.63
N ALA A 155 -5.14 19.78 6.96
CA ALA A 155 -4.49 20.89 7.65
C ALA A 155 -3.01 21.03 7.29
N ARG A 156 -2.31 19.92 7.00
CA ARG A 156 -0.91 19.93 6.54
C ARG A 156 -0.81 20.30 5.06
N ILE A 157 -1.70 19.75 4.22
CA ILE A 157 -1.74 20.01 2.78
C ILE A 157 -2.00 21.49 2.51
N ALA A 158 -2.89 22.13 3.28
CA ALA A 158 -3.20 23.56 3.16
C ALA A 158 -1.99 24.49 3.39
N ARG A 159 -0.88 23.97 3.95
CA ARG A 159 0.38 24.73 4.17
C ARG A 159 1.43 24.47 3.09
N LEU A 160 1.15 23.61 2.11
CA LEU A 160 2.04 23.37 0.98
C LEU A 160 1.98 24.56 0.03
N ALA A 161 3.14 24.96 -0.49
CA ALA A 161 3.28 26.01 -1.50
C ALA A 161 2.83 25.56 -2.90
#